data_AF-A0A947YSU1-F1
#
_entry.id   AF-A0A947YSU1-F1
#
_cell.length_a   1.000
_cell.length_b   1.000
_cell.length_c   1.000
_cell.angle_alpha   90.00
_cell.angle_beta   90.00
_cell.angle_gamma   90.00
#
_symmetry.space_group_name_H-M   'P 1'
#
loop_
_entity.id
_entity.type
_entity.pdbx_description
1 polymer ?
#
loop_
_entity_poly.entity_id
_entity_poly.type
_entity_poly.pdbx_seq_one_letter_code
_entity_poly.pdbx_strand_id
1 'polypeptide(L)'
;GGSQWKLASPVVVTIEQRSEEDFVACFYDVDIYGYGDSIPESLDDLKLHVVSQLEFLSQEEKRVKLGVFPAKQLAILRNLIMKRINLC
;
A
#
# COMPACT_ATOMS: atom_id res chain seq x y z
N GLY A 1 17.49 -9.82 -4.27
CA GLY A 1 16.44 -10.81 -4.55
C GLY A 1 15.13 -10.23 -4.11
N GLY A 2 14.31 -9.75 -5.05
CA GLY A 2 13.10 -8.99 -4.75
C GLY A 2 12.03 -9.90 -4.13
N SER A 3 11.54 -9.55 -2.94
CA SER A 3 10.37 -10.20 -2.38
C SER A 3 9.18 -9.82 -3.26
N GLN A 4 8.57 -10.79 -3.95
CA GLN A 4 7.40 -10.53 -4.78
C GLN A 4 6.18 -10.47 -3.86
N TRP A 5 5.77 -9.27 -3.46
CA TRP A 5 4.54 -9.07 -2.69
C TRP A 5 3.32 -9.30 -3.60
N LYS A 6 2.29 -9.97 -3.08
CA LYS A 6 1.01 -10.19 -3.77
C LYS A 6 -0.14 -9.82 -2.87
N LEU A 7 -1.25 -9.38 -3.45
CA LEU A 7 -2.48 -9.20 -2.68
C LEU A 7 -3.06 -10.56 -2.25
N ALA A 8 -3.57 -10.62 -1.04
CA ALA A 8 -4.32 -11.76 -0.49
C ALA A 8 -5.73 -11.84 -1.10
N SER A 9 -6.33 -10.67 -1.36
CA SER A 9 -7.65 -10.48 -1.95
C SER A 9 -7.67 -9.17 -2.74
N PRO A 10 -8.64 -8.97 -3.64
CA PRO A 10 -8.88 -7.66 -4.24
C PRO A 10 -9.04 -6.58 -3.15
N VAL A 11 -8.51 -5.40 -3.42
CA VAL A 11 -8.63 -4.22 -2.54
C VAL A 11 -9.47 -3.19 -3.27
N VAL A 12 -10.41 -2.57 -2.54
CA VAL A 12 -11.19 -1.46 -3.08
C VAL A 12 -10.35 -0.20 -3.02
N VAL A 13 -10.17 0.42 -4.18
CA VAL A 13 -9.46 1.71 -4.34
C VAL A 13 -10.43 2.68 -5.00
N THR A 14 -10.48 3.90 -4.49
CA THR A 14 -11.26 4.98 -5.10
C THR A 14 -10.37 5.77 -6.04
N ILE A 15 -10.84 6.08 -7.25
CA ILE A 15 -10.14 7.00 -8.15
C ILE A 15 -10.82 8.36 -8.05
N GLU A 16 -10.07 9.35 -7.58
CA GLU A 16 -10.46 10.76 -7.67
C GLU A 16 -9.81 11.39 -8.90
N GLN A 17 -10.57 12.17 -9.66
CA GLN A 17 -10.03 12.99 -10.74
C GLN A 17 -10.09 14.46 -10.34
N ARG A 18 -8.94 15.12 -10.31
CA ARG A 18 -8.81 16.53 -9.90
C ARG A 18 -8.71 17.48 -11.10
N SER A 19 -8.19 16.99 -12.23
CA SER A 19 -8.17 17.68 -13.52
C SER A 19 -8.19 16.67 -14.68
N GLU A 20 -8.12 17.13 -15.93
CA GLU A 20 -8.11 16.23 -17.11
C GLU A 20 -6.98 15.19 -17.06
N GLU A 21 -5.82 15.58 -16.50
CA GLU A 21 -4.60 14.76 -16.41
C GLU A 21 -4.11 14.66 -14.95
N ASP A 22 -5.00 14.67 -13.95
CA ASP A 22 -4.61 14.51 -12.53
C ASP A 22 -5.54 13.51 -11.84
N PHE A 23 -5.01 12.31 -11.61
CA PHE A 23 -5.70 11.18 -10.97
C PHE A 23 -5.03 10.81 -9.64
N VAL A 24 -5.88 10.59 -8.63
CA VAL A 24 -5.46 10.11 -7.32
C VAL A 24 -6.14 8.77 -7.04
N ALA A 25 -5.34 7.74 -6.83
CA ALA A 25 -5.79 6.44 -6.35
C ALA A 25 -5.75 6.42 -4.82
N CYS A 26 -6.93 6.44 -4.20
CA CYS A 26 -7.11 6.56 -2.76
C CYS A 26 -7.40 5.19 -2.13
N PHE A 27 -6.54 4.76 -1.20
CA PHE A 27 -6.77 3.60 -0.36
C PHE A 27 -7.02 4.02 1.10
N TYR A 28 -8.26 4.46 1.36
CA TYR A 28 -8.63 5.11 2.62
C TYR A 28 -8.54 4.23 3.87
N ASP A 29 -8.66 2.91 3.75
CA ASP A 29 -8.55 2.00 4.92
C ASP A 29 -7.21 2.16 5.64
N VAL A 30 -6.18 2.58 4.92
CA VAL A 30 -4.82 2.77 5.43
C VAL A 30 -4.28 4.17 5.18
N ASP A 31 -5.09 5.10 4.68
CA ASP A 31 -4.70 6.49 4.39
C ASP A 31 -3.46 6.59 3.48
N ILE A 32 -3.44 5.81 2.38
CA ILE A 32 -2.36 5.83 1.38
C ILE A 32 -2.94 6.25 0.03
N TYR A 33 -2.16 7.04 -0.69
CA TYR A 33 -2.53 7.64 -1.96
C TYR A 33 -1.46 7.35 -3.01
N GLY A 34 -1.88 7.16 -4.26
CA GLY A 34 -1.00 7.17 -5.41
C GLY A 34 -1.45 8.22 -6.43
N TYR A 35 -0.50 8.80 -7.15
CA TYR A 35 -0.72 9.93 -8.04
C TYR A 35 -0.25 9.59 -9.46
N GLY A 36 -0.89 10.18 -10.47
CA GLY A 36 -0.43 10.07 -11.84
C GLY A 36 -1.31 10.81 -12.84
N ASP A 37 -0.80 10.96 -14.05
CA ASP A 37 -1.48 11.63 -15.15
C ASP A 37 -2.50 10.71 -15.82
N SER A 38 -2.58 9.45 -15.36
CA SER A 38 -3.55 8.46 -15.79
C SER A 38 -3.96 7.53 -14.64
N ILE A 39 -5.12 6.87 -14.80
CA ILE A 39 -5.58 5.86 -13.83
C ILE A 39 -4.53 4.74 -13.63
N PRO A 40 -3.93 4.13 -14.67
CA PRO A 40 -2.90 3.11 -14.47
C PRO A 40 -1.69 3.60 -13.69
N GLU A 41 -1.22 4.82 -13.96
CA GLU A 41 -0.06 5.41 -13.28
C GLU A 41 -0.35 5.66 -11.79
N SER A 42 -1.49 6.27 -11.47
CA SER A 42 -1.90 6.48 -10.07
C SER A 42 -2.04 5.16 -9.29
N LEU A 43 -2.50 4.09 -9.95
CA LEU A 43 -2.57 2.75 -9.35
C LEU A 43 -1.19 2.11 -9.16
N ASP A 44 -0.25 2.32 -10.07
CA ASP A 44 1.11 1.80 -9.93
C ASP A 44 1.88 2.53 -8.84
N ASP A 45 1.74 3.86 -8.74
CA ASP A 45 2.28 4.66 -7.65
C ASP A 45 1.69 4.23 -6.29
N LEU A 46 0.37 4.02 -6.22
CA LEU A 46 -0.29 3.52 -5.02
C LEU A 46 0.30 2.17 -4.56
N LYS A 47 0.57 1.24 -5.48
CA LYS A 47 1.18 -0.06 -5.13
C LYS A 47 2.56 0.12 -4.50
N LEU A 48 3.37 1.05 -5.01
CA LEU A 48 4.70 1.34 -4.47
C LEU A 48 4.59 1.89 -3.04
N HIS A 49 3.69 2.85 -2.82
CA HIS A 49 3.46 3.43 -1.49
C HIS A 49 2.91 2.40 -0.49
N VAL A 50 1.99 1.55 -0.91
CA VAL A 50 1.43 0.46 -0.09
C VAL A 50 2.52 -0.52 0.36
N VAL A 51 3.40 -0.95 -0.56
CA VAL A 51 4.52 -1.85 -0.23
C VAL A 51 5.54 -1.16 0.67
N SER A 52 5.91 0.09 0.34
CA SER A 52 6.88 0.87 1.12
C SER A 52 6.39 1.11 2.56
N GLN A 53 5.10 1.44 2.74
CA GLN A 53 4.50 1.63 4.06
C GLN A 53 4.48 0.32 4.86
N LEU A 54 4.15 -0.81 4.25
CA LEU A 54 4.20 -2.12 4.91
C LEU A 54 5.63 -2.44 5.38
N GLU A 55 6.62 -2.26 4.51
CA GLU A 55 8.01 -2.54 4.82
C GLU A 55 8.53 -1.62 5.93
N PHE A 56 8.25 -0.32 5.84
CA PHE A 56 8.60 0.68 6.85
C PHE A 56 8.01 0.32 8.22
N LEU A 57 6.69 0.19 8.31
CA LEU A 57 6.01 -0.12 9.57
C LEU A 57 6.44 -1.48 10.16
N SER A 58 6.72 -2.47 9.31
CA SER A 58 7.23 -3.78 9.74
C SER A 58 8.64 -3.71 10.33
N GLN A 59 9.48 -2.76 9.92
CA GLN A 59 10.78 -2.54 10.54
C GLN A 59 10.67 -1.70 11.82
N GLU A 60 9.84 -0.67 11.81
CA GLU A 60 9.65 0.20 12.97
C GLU A 60 9.03 -0.55 14.16
N GLU A 61 8.08 -1.46 13.93
CA GLU A 61 7.50 -2.31 14.99
C GLU A 61 8.56 -3.14 15.75
N LYS A 62 9.68 -3.48 15.10
CA LYS A 62 10.78 -4.21 15.76
C LYS A 62 11.65 -3.33 16.65
N ARG A 63 11.61 -2.01 16.43
CA ARG A 63 12.45 -1.02 17.10
C ARG A 63 11.70 -0.32 18.22
N VAL A 64 10.42 -0.01 17.99
CA VAL A 64 9.59 0.78 18.88
C VAL A 64 8.17 0.23 18.94
N LYS A 65 7.48 0.53 20.04
CA LYS A 65 6.03 0.32 20.11
C LYS A 65 5.33 1.33 19.22
N LEU A 66 4.70 0.86 18.15
CA LEU A 66 3.92 1.71 17.26
C LEU A 66 2.75 2.37 18.00
N GLY A 67 2.42 3.60 17.61
CA GLY A 67 1.19 4.27 18.01
C GLY A 67 -0.05 3.54 17.48
N VAL A 68 -1.23 3.88 18.00
CA VAL A 68 -2.50 3.21 17.66
C VAL A 68 -2.77 3.22 16.15
N PHE A 69 -2.56 4.35 15.49
CA PHE A 69 -2.85 4.49 14.06
C PHE A 69 -1.85 3.72 13.17
N PRO A 70 -0.53 3.87 13.30
CA PRO A 70 0.44 3.05 12.55
C PRO A 70 0.28 1.54 12.79
N ALA A 71 -0.08 1.13 14.01
CA ALA A 71 -0.34 -0.28 14.31
C ALA A 71 -1.58 -0.81 13.56
N LYS A 72 -2.66 -0.02 13.46
CA LYS A 72 -3.85 -0.36 12.66
C LYS A 72 -3.52 -0.44 11.17
N GLN A 73 -2.77 0.52 10.64
CA GLN A 73 -2.31 0.50 9.24
C GLN A 73 -1.52 -0.79 8.97
N LEU A 74 -0.55 -1.12 9.82
CA LEU A 74 0.27 -2.33 9.68
C LEU A 74 -0.58 -3.61 9.70
N ALA A 75 -1.58 -3.69 10.60
CA ALA A 75 -2.48 -4.84 10.67
C ALA A 75 -3.29 -5.02 9.39
N ILE A 76 -3.84 -3.94 8.83
CA ILE A 76 -4.60 -3.99 7.57
C ILE A 76 -3.68 -4.39 6.41
N LEU A 77 -2.50 -3.76 6.30
CA LEU A 77 -1.54 -4.06 5.24
C LEU A 77 -1.06 -5.52 5.29
N ARG A 78 -0.83 -6.08 6.48
CA ARG A 78 -0.47 -7.51 6.64
C ARG A 78 -1.58 -8.47 6.23
N ASN A 79 -2.84 -8.10 6.46
CA ASN A 79 -3.98 -8.91 6.03
C ASN A 79 -4.16 -8.87 4.52
N LEU A 80 -3.81 -7.76 3.87
CA LEU A 80 -4.02 -7.56 2.45
C LEU A 80 -2.84 -7.99 1.58
N ILE A 81 -1.62 -7.99 2.12
CA ILE A 81 -0.42 -8.25 1.35
C ILE A 81 0.27 -9.50 1.89
N MET A 82 0.32 -10.53 1.05
CA MET A 82 1.08 -11.73 1.33
C MET A 82 2.46 -11.63 0.69
N LYS A 83 3.49 -11.99 1.47
CA LYS A 83 4.81 -12.24 0.89
C LYS A 83 4.75 -13.52 0.06
N ARG A 84 5.05 -13.46 -1.24
CA ARG A 84 5.34 -14.68 -1.99
C ARG A 84 6.72 -15.17 -1.57
N ILE A 85 6.75 -16.25 -0.80
CA ILE A 85 7.99 -17.01 -0.60
C ILE A 85 8.12 -17.87 -1.86
N ASN A 86 9.09 -17.58 -2.72
CA ASN A 86 9.52 -18.54 -3.73
C ASN A 86 10.26 -19.65 -2.98
N LEU A 87 9.54 -20.71 -2.63
CA LEU A 87 10.15 -21.98 -2.29
C LEU A 87 10.63 -22.58 -3.61
N CYS A 88 11.92 -22.41 -3.90
CA CYS A 88 12.62 -23.25 -4.86
C CYS A 88 12.96 -24.59 -4.21
#